data_AF-A0A9D5HCR3-F1
#
_entry.id   AF-A0A9D5HCR3-F1
#
_cell.length_a   1.000
_cell.length_b   1.000
_cell.length_c   1.000
_cell.angle_alpha   90.00
_cell.angle_beta   90.00
_cell.angle_gamma   90.00
#
_symmetry.space_group_name_H-M   'P 1'
#
loop_
_entity.id
_entity.type
_entity.pdbx_description
1 polymer ?
#
loop_
_entity_poly.entity_id
_entity_poly.type
_entity_poly.pdbx_seq_one_letter_code
_entity_poly.pdbx_strand_id
1 'polypeptide(L)'
;MAGLNEEVQEVKREENAKVTNETTSEQEKEFDDNGKHKEEMIAKVGDITMNEENAKTDQEDQEAAKDVKEEEEVKTEVEAKTGVSFPMKLADGKQLNAVGIRKKKILALGINIYAFGMYADNEKLKEFLRTKFGEAPEKASKEHYDAVINSDVGMIVRLVIVFGGLTMSMVRKNFDEGLGASLKKLNGGQKNEELVNKVMGAAKDTIKLPSGSIIEIARMPGYVLQTKVKDELISQVESELLCRAYLHMYLGDEPFDKEAKEKFGASLITLF
;
A
#
# COMPACT_ATOMS: atom_id res chain seq x y z
N MET A 1 62.15 37.57 -21.60
CA MET A 1 62.93 36.33 -21.37
C MET A 1 63.49 36.38 -19.95
N ALA A 2 63.49 35.22 -19.29
CA ALA A 2 63.91 34.91 -17.93
C ALA A 2 62.97 35.37 -16.79
N GLY A 3 62.52 34.40 -15.99
CA GLY A 3 62.18 34.61 -14.58
C GLY A 3 60.89 33.96 -14.07
N LEU A 4 61.06 32.89 -13.28
CA LEU A 4 60.32 32.54 -12.06
C LEU A 4 58.98 31.80 -12.19
N ASN A 5 59.01 30.53 -11.78
CA ASN A 5 57.86 29.70 -11.44
C ASN A 5 58.24 28.86 -10.20
N GLU A 6 58.01 29.41 -9.01
CA GLU A 6 58.10 28.73 -7.71
C GLU A 6 56.88 29.20 -6.89
N GLU A 7 55.99 28.26 -6.55
CA GLU A 7 55.11 28.23 -5.35
C GLU A 7 53.89 27.33 -5.63
N VAL A 8 54.05 26.01 -5.49
CA VAL A 8 52.93 25.13 -5.09
C VAL A 8 53.44 24.04 -4.15
N GLN A 9 53.24 24.33 -2.87
CA GLN A 9 52.74 23.43 -1.82
C GLN A 9 53.53 22.17 -1.45
N GLU A 10 54.42 22.38 -0.49
CA GLU A 10 54.95 21.43 0.47
C GLU A 10 54.26 21.67 1.83
N VAL A 11 53.30 20.83 2.25
CA VAL A 11 52.86 20.76 3.67
C VAL A 11 52.40 19.34 4.03
N LYS A 12 53.29 18.65 4.76
CA LYS A 12 53.08 17.65 5.83
C LYS A 12 52.69 16.20 5.50
N ARG A 13 53.72 15.35 5.59
CA ARG A 13 53.70 13.94 6.04
C ARG A 13 53.72 13.85 7.58
N GLU A 14 53.52 12.63 8.08
CA GLU A 14 53.85 12.08 9.43
C GLU A 14 52.82 12.40 10.54
N GLU A 15 52.43 11.53 11.48
CA GLU A 15 52.81 10.17 11.89
C GLU A 15 51.78 9.68 12.96
N ASN A 16 51.91 8.42 13.41
CA ASN A 16 51.44 7.81 14.67
C ASN A 16 50.15 6.94 14.73
N ALA A 17 50.39 5.62 14.65
CA ALA A 17 50.35 4.63 15.74
C ALA A 17 49.16 4.55 16.73
N LYS A 18 48.54 3.36 16.74
CA LYS A 18 48.08 2.51 17.88
C LYS A 18 47.89 3.16 19.26
N VAL A 19 46.65 3.08 19.78
CA VAL A 19 46.35 2.77 21.20
C VAL A 19 45.04 1.95 21.27
N THR A 20 45.10 0.84 22.02
CA THR A 20 43.98 0.01 22.51
C THR A 20 43.56 0.44 23.92
N ASN A 21 42.26 0.38 24.22
CA ASN A 21 41.61 -0.05 25.49
C ASN A 21 40.14 0.45 25.48
N GLU A 22 39.15 -0.43 25.50
CA GLU A 22 38.43 -0.91 26.70
C GLU A 22 37.81 0.22 27.54
N THR A 23 36.48 0.32 27.55
CA THR A 23 35.57 0.32 28.74
C THR A 23 34.14 0.56 28.22
N THR A 24 33.27 -0.45 28.09
CA THR A 24 32.27 -0.98 29.05
C THR A 24 31.00 -0.13 29.24
N SER A 25 29.89 -0.86 29.45
CA SER A 25 28.52 -0.49 29.86
C SER A 25 27.57 -0.15 28.71
N GLU A 26 26.32 -0.61 28.66
CA GLU A 26 25.55 -1.74 29.20
C GLU A 26 24.11 -1.49 28.66
N GLN A 27 23.21 -2.47 28.77
CA GLN A 27 21.78 -2.42 28.39
C GLN A 27 21.48 -2.68 26.90
N GLU A 28 20.77 -3.70 26.46
CA GLU A 28 19.97 -4.75 27.12
C GLU A 28 19.99 -6.00 26.21
N LYS A 29 20.26 -7.15 26.81
CA LYS A 29 19.78 -8.46 26.32
C LYS A 29 18.54 -8.79 27.13
N GLU A 30 17.47 -9.25 26.48
CA GLU A 30 16.73 -10.43 26.91
C GLU A 30 15.69 -10.79 25.87
N PHE A 31 15.80 -12.00 25.31
CA PHE A 31 14.69 -12.92 25.07
C PHE A 31 15.35 -14.26 24.78
N ASP A 32 15.32 -15.15 25.77
CA ASP A 32 15.52 -16.57 25.55
C ASP A 32 14.40 -17.37 26.22
N ASP A 33 14.16 -18.50 25.55
CA ASP A 33 13.08 -19.48 25.58
C ASP A 33 12.89 -20.23 26.92
N ASN A 34 11.64 -20.62 27.24
CA ASN A 34 11.36 -22.02 27.58
C ASN A 34 9.86 -22.36 27.70
N GLY A 35 9.46 -23.51 27.14
CA GLY A 35 8.84 -24.55 27.95
C GLY A 35 7.42 -25.04 27.60
N LYS A 36 7.35 -26.20 26.95
CA LYS A 36 6.17 -27.10 26.78
C LYS A 36 5.84 -27.88 28.06
N HIS A 37 4.55 -28.23 28.29
CA HIS A 37 4.02 -29.63 28.22
C HIS A 37 2.58 -29.83 28.76
N LYS A 38 1.79 -30.62 27.99
CA LYS A 38 0.66 -31.56 28.31
C LYS A 38 -0.59 -31.02 29.06
N GLU A 39 -1.83 -31.47 28.80
CA GLU A 39 -2.32 -32.86 28.75
C GLU A 39 -3.70 -32.99 28.04
N GLU A 40 -4.24 -34.20 27.96
CA GLU A 40 -5.14 -34.76 26.94
C GLU A 40 -6.53 -35.16 27.50
N MET A 41 -7.53 -35.24 26.59
CA MET A 41 -8.66 -36.20 26.52
C MET A 41 -10.04 -35.99 27.20
N ILE A 42 -11.02 -36.59 26.47
CA ILE A 42 -12.38 -37.12 26.79
C ILE A 42 -13.55 -36.15 26.56
N ALA A 43 -14.74 -36.50 26.03
CA ALA A 43 -15.28 -37.40 25.00
C ALA A 43 -16.82 -37.25 25.08
N LYS A 44 -17.48 -37.26 23.91
CA LYS A 44 -18.81 -37.84 23.61
C LYS A 44 -20.11 -37.35 24.30
N VAL A 45 -21.03 -36.93 23.40
CA VAL A 45 -22.41 -37.42 23.16
C VAL A 45 -23.48 -37.22 24.23
N GLY A 46 -24.60 -36.62 23.80
CA GLY A 46 -25.90 -36.74 24.46
C GLY A 46 -26.97 -35.87 23.78
N ASP A 47 -27.56 -36.38 22.69
CA ASP A 47 -28.93 -36.05 22.29
C ASP A 47 -29.91 -36.36 23.43
N ILE A 48 -31.00 -35.60 23.55
CA ILE A 48 -32.35 -36.04 23.98
C ILE A 48 -33.34 -34.87 23.75
N THR A 49 -34.14 -35.04 22.69
CA THR A 49 -35.61 -34.86 22.55
C THR A 49 -36.32 -33.76 23.36
N MET A 50 -36.97 -32.81 22.68
CA MET A 50 -38.40 -32.81 22.30
C MET A 50 -39.38 -32.80 23.49
N ASN A 51 -40.15 -31.73 23.60
CA ASN A 51 -41.53 -31.77 24.08
C ASN A 51 -42.40 -30.99 23.09
N GLU A 52 -43.34 -31.73 22.51
CA GLU A 52 -44.45 -31.27 21.69
C GLU A 52 -45.61 -30.75 22.57
N GLU A 53 -46.59 -30.18 21.86
CA GLU A 53 -47.99 -29.96 22.22
C GLU A 53 -48.36 -28.62 22.88
N ASN A 54 -48.87 -27.70 22.05
CA ASN A 54 -50.32 -27.70 21.85
C ASN A 54 -50.77 -27.06 20.52
N ALA A 55 -51.77 -27.69 19.91
CA ALA A 55 -52.31 -27.44 18.59
C ALA A 55 -53.47 -26.44 18.58
N LYS A 56 -53.57 -25.67 17.47
CA LYS A 56 -54.76 -25.42 16.61
C LYS A 56 -54.52 -24.14 15.79
N THR A 57 -54.04 -24.27 14.55
CA THR A 57 -54.82 -24.23 13.29
C THR A 57 -55.76 -23.04 13.21
N ASP A 58 -55.42 -22.07 12.36
CA ASP A 58 -56.23 -21.73 11.19
C ASP A 58 -55.29 -21.18 10.10
N GLN A 59 -55.40 -21.79 8.91
CA GLN A 59 -54.66 -21.46 7.70
C GLN A 59 -55.38 -20.30 7.01
N GLU A 60 -54.63 -19.28 6.57
CA GLU A 60 -54.88 -18.63 5.28
C GLU A 60 -53.64 -17.83 4.85
N ASP A 61 -53.21 -18.15 3.64
CA ASP A 61 -52.38 -17.40 2.70
C ASP A 61 -50.88 -17.20 2.96
N GLN A 62 -50.16 -18.10 2.29
CA GLN A 62 -48.74 -18.05 1.97
C GLN A 62 -48.46 -16.88 1.02
N GLU A 63 -47.61 -15.95 1.43
CA GLU A 63 -46.73 -15.23 0.50
C GLU A 63 -45.31 -15.29 1.04
N ALA A 64 -44.56 -16.24 0.48
CA ALA A 64 -43.16 -16.47 0.79
C ALA A 64 -42.29 -15.39 0.15
N ALA A 65 -41.97 -14.34 0.90
CA ALA A 65 -40.81 -13.51 0.60
C ALA A 65 -39.55 -14.19 1.15
N LYS A 66 -39.05 -15.20 0.42
CA LYS A 66 -37.67 -15.65 0.56
C LYS A 66 -36.79 -14.62 -0.16
N ASP A 67 -36.34 -13.60 0.56
CA ASP A 67 -35.16 -12.82 0.19
C ASP A 67 -33.94 -13.75 0.31
N VAL A 68 -33.70 -14.53 -0.73
CA VAL A 68 -32.40 -15.13 -0.96
C VAL A 68 -31.53 -14.01 -1.50
N LYS A 69 -30.73 -13.39 -0.62
CA LYS A 69 -29.54 -12.67 -1.07
C LYS A 69 -28.67 -13.69 -1.79
N GLU A 70 -28.73 -13.70 -3.11
CA GLU A 70 -27.63 -14.21 -3.93
C GLU A 70 -26.40 -13.40 -3.50
N GLU A 71 -25.48 -14.03 -2.77
CA GLU A 71 -24.11 -13.54 -2.70
C GLU A 71 -23.59 -13.62 -4.14
N GLU A 72 -23.68 -12.50 -4.89
CA GLU A 72 -22.93 -12.35 -6.13
C GLU A 72 -21.48 -12.73 -5.80
N GLU A 73 -20.98 -13.81 -6.41
CA GLU A 73 -19.56 -14.16 -6.29
C GLU A 73 -18.75 -12.95 -6.75
N VAL A 74 -18.12 -12.27 -5.79
CA VAL A 74 -17.31 -11.09 -6.07
C VAL A 74 -16.10 -11.56 -6.85
N LYS A 75 -16.12 -11.37 -8.17
CA LYS A 75 -14.99 -11.71 -9.03
C LYS A 75 -13.72 -11.02 -8.50
N THR A 76 -12.65 -11.79 -8.29
CA THR A 76 -11.37 -11.30 -7.76
C THR A 76 -10.18 -11.60 -8.66
N GLU A 77 -9.13 -10.79 -8.57
CA GLU A 77 -7.78 -11.09 -9.04
C GLU A 77 -6.86 -11.39 -7.85
N VAL A 78 -6.00 -12.40 -7.98
CA VAL A 78 -5.08 -12.83 -6.91
C VAL A 78 -3.65 -12.39 -7.22
N GLU A 79 -3.01 -11.72 -6.28
CA GLU A 79 -1.57 -11.46 -6.36
C GLU A 79 -0.81 -12.76 -6.04
N ALA A 80 -0.21 -13.36 -7.07
CA ALA A 80 0.33 -14.71 -7.04
C ALA A 80 1.42 -14.96 -5.97
N LYS A 81 2.22 -13.96 -5.61
CA LYS A 81 3.35 -14.17 -4.67
C LYS A 81 2.93 -14.06 -3.20
N THR A 82 1.75 -13.52 -2.92
CA THR A 82 1.23 -13.32 -1.55
C THR A 82 -0.09 -14.04 -1.28
N GLY A 83 -0.81 -14.44 -2.34
CA GLY A 83 -2.14 -15.07 -2.23
C GLY A 83 -3.26 -14.08 -1.90
N VAL A 84 -2.97 -12.79 -1.79
CA VAL A 84 -3.97 -11.76 -1.50
C VAL A 84 -4.92 -11.61 -2.68
N SER A 85 -6.22 -11.62 -2.41
CA SER A 85 -7.27 -11.42 -3.40
C SER A 85 -7.78 -9.98 -3.38
N PHE A 86 -7.98 -9.41 -4.57
CA PHE A 86 -8.51 -8.07 -4.80
C PHE A 86 -9.79 -8.17 -5.63
N PRO A 87 -10.90 -7.52 -5.23
CA PRO A 87 -12.11 -7.50 -6.06
C PRO A 87 -11.84 -6.80 -7.39
N MET A 88 -12.46 -7.28 -8.47
CA MET A 88 -12.34 -6.65 -9.79
C MET A 88 -13.03 -5.28 -9.87
N LYS A 89 -13.98 -5.02 -8.96
CA LYS A 89 -14.76 -3.78 -8.89
C LYS A 89 -15.07 -3.43 -7.43
N LEU A 90 -14.94 -2.16 -7.07
CA LEU A 90 -15.29 -1.62 -5.76
C LEU A 90 -16.76 -1.18 -5.73
N ALA A 91 -17.29 -0.98 -4.51
CA ALA A 91 -18.67 -0.54 -4.30
C ALA A 91 -19.00 0.80 -4.97
N ASP A 92 -18.00 1.69 -5.12
CA ASP A 92 -18.14 2.98 -5.80
C ASP A 92 -17.95 2.90 -7.33
N GLY A 93 -17.90 1.69 -7.87
CA GLY A 93 -17.80 1.43 -9.31
C GLY A 93 -16.38 1.37 -9.86
N LYS A 94 -15.36 1.80 -9.12
CA LYS A 94 -13.97 1.78 -9.60
C LYS A 94 -13.51 0.35 -9.88
N GLN A 95 -12.81 0.17 -10.99
CA GLN A 95 -12.39 -1.15 -11.48
C GLN A 95 -10.91 -1.37 -11.21
N LEU A 96 -10.53 -2.62 -10.96
CA LEU A 96 -9.14 -3.01 -10.74
C LEU A 96 -8.36 -2.94 -12.06
N ASN A 97 -7.25 -2.21 -12.04
CA ASN A 97 -6.37 -2.01 -13.19
C ASN A 97 -5.06 -2.81 -13.07
N ALA A 98 -4.58 -3.05 -11.85
CA ALA A 98 -3.39 -3.85 -11.59
C ALA A 98 -3.29 -4.28 -10.12
N VAL A 99 -2.64 -5.43 -9.90
CA VAL A 99 -2.16 -5.86 -8.58
C VAL A 99 -0.63 -5.92 -8.54
N GLY A 100 -0.05 -5.68 -7.36
CA GLY A 100 1.39 -5.67 -7.16
C GLY A 100 1.80 -5.85 -5.69
N ILE A 101 3.10 -5.78 -5.43
CA ILE A 101 3.63 -5.99 -4.08
C ILE A 101 4.64 -4.91 -3.71
N ARG A 102 4.56 -4.40 -2.47
CA ARG A 102 5.66 -3.66 -1.87
C ARG A 102 6.62 -4.62 -1.18
N LYS A 103 7.84 -4.72 -1.72
CA LYS A 103 8.94 -5.49 -1.12
C LYS A 103 9.97 -4.56 -0.48
N LYS A 104 10.55 -4.99 0.64
CA LYS A 104 11.71 -4.34 1.28
C LYS A 104 12.79 -5.38 1.54
N LYS A 105 14.05 -4.96 1.47
CA LYS A 105 15.19 -5.80 1.89
C LYS A 105 15.54 -5.42 3.33
N ILE A 106 15.52 -6.38 4.24
CA ILE A 106 15.95 -6.23 5.64
C ILE A 106 16.99 -7.30 5.91
N LEU A 107 18.19 -6.91 6.34
CA LEU A 107 19.29 -7.83 6.64
C LEU A 107 19.55 -8.87 5.53
N ALA A 108 19.59 -8.40 4.28
CA ALA A 108 19.74 -9.20 3.05
C ALA A 108 18.55 -10.13 2.69
N LEU A 109 17.53 -10.29 3.54
CA LEU A 109 16.30 -11.01 3.21
C LEU A 109 15.25 -10.08 2.60
N GLY A 110 14.58 -10.54 1.55
CA GLY A 110 13.44 -9.85 0.93
C GLY A 110 12.15 -10.16 1.69
N ILE A 111 11.44 -9.13 2.14
CA ILE A 111 10.18 -9.24 2.86
C ILE A 111 9.08 -8.57 2.04
N ASN A 112 7.96 -9.28 1.86
CA ASN A 112 6.73 -8.73 1.28
C ASN A 112 5.99 -7.96 2.39
N ILE A 113 5.93 -6.64 2.27
CA ILE A 113 5.32 -5.77 3.29
C ILE A 113 3.80 -5.77 3.15
N TYR A 114 3.31 -5.49 1.94
CA TYR A 114 1.91 -5.55 1.58
C TYR A 114 1.75 -5.89 0.09
N ALA A 115 0.62 -6.50 -0.26
CA ALA A 115 0.13 -6.50 -1.62
C ALA A 115 -0.72 -5.26 -1.85
N PHE A 116 -0.84 -4.78 -3.08
CA PHE A 116 -1.69 -3.65 -3.41
C PHE A 116 -2.50 -3.89 -4.69
N GLY A 117 -3.69 -3.31 -4.74
CA GLY A 117 -4.53 -3.21 -5.94
C GLY A 117 -4.76 -1.76 -6.29
N MET A 118 -4.58 -1.42 -7.57
CA MET A 118 -4.82 -0.09 -8.12
C MET A 118 -6.17 -0.06 -8.84
N TYR A 119 -7.01 0.88 -8.47
CA TYR A 119 -8.36 1.04 -9.01
C TYR A 119 -8.56 2.43 -9.57
N ALA A 120 -9.32 2.53 -10.65
CA ALA A 120 -9.68 3.80 -11.26
C ALA A 120 -11.16 3.84 -11.65
N ASP A 121 -11.67 5.06 -11.78
CA ASP A 121 -12.87 5.33 -12.56
C ASP A 121 -12.52 5.18 -14.04
N ASN A 122 -12.72 3.99 -14.59
CA ASN A 122 -12.30 3.65 -15.95
C ASN A 122 -13.02 4.46 -17.02
N GLU A 123 -14.26 4.91 -16.78
CA GLU A 123 -15.00 5.74 -17.73
C GLU A 123 -14.35 7.12 -17.83
N LYS A 124 -14.09 7.77 -16.69
CA LYS A 124 -13.39 9.06 -16.65
C LYS A 124 -11.95 8.95 -17.14
N LEU A 125 -11.27 7.85 -16.80
CA LEU A 125 -9.89 7.62 -17.25
C LEU A 125 -9.84 7.43 -18.77
N LYS A 126 -10.79 6.68 -19.34
CA LYS A 126 -10.95 6.50 -20.78
C LYS A 126 -11.18 7.82 -21.50
N GLU A 127 -12.14 8.62 -21.02
CA GLU A 127 -12.43 9.94 -21.58
C GLU A 127 -11.17 10.81 -21.58
N PHE A 128 -10.49 10.92 -20.43
CA PHE A 128 -9.26 11.68 -20.29
C PHE A 128 -8.15 11.23 -21.25
N LEU A 129 -7.91 9.92 -21.36
CA LEU A 129 -6.86 9.38 -22.22
C LEU A 129 -7.16 9.62 -23.70
N ARG A 130 -8.40 9.38 -24.15
CA ARG A 130 -8.81 9.64 -25.53
C ARG A 130 -8.74 11.12 -25.89
N THR A 131 -9.16 12.02 -25.00
CA THR A 131 -9.03 13.47 -25.21
C THR A 131 -7.57 13.90 -25.36
N LYS A 132 -6.65 13.27 -24.60
CA LYS A 132 -5.24 13.66 -24.58
C LYS A 132 -4.42 13.05 -25.71
N PHE A 133 -4.66 11.79 -26.05
CA PHE A 133 -3.81 11.00 -26.96
C PHE A 133 -4.52 10.57 -28.25
N GLY A 134 -5.85 10.67 -28.32
CA GLY A 134 -6.64 10.21 -29.46
C GLY A 134 -6.75 8.68 -29.49
N GLU A 135 -5.96 8.05 -30.33
CA GLU A 135 -6.00 6.59 -30.58
C GLU A 135 -5.15 5.80 -29.57
N ALA A 136 -5.43 4.50 -29.46
CA ALA A 136 -4.70 3.59 -28.61
C ALA A 136 -3.24 3.44 -29.08
N PRO A 137 -2.23 3.65 -28.21
CA PRO A 137 -0.87 3.26 -28.54
C PRO A 137 -0.73 1.73 -28.42
N GLU A 138 0.28 1.14 -29.09
CA GLU A 138 0.58 -0.29 -28.93
C GLU A 138 0.98 -0.67 -27.50
N LYS A 139 1.65 0.26 -26.79
CA LYS A 139 2.11 0.08 -25.42
C LYS A 139 2.08 1.41 -24.67
N ALA A 140 1.76 1.35 -23.38
CA ALA A 140 1.84 2.52 -22.51
C ALA A 140 3.28 3.02 -22.41
N SER A 141 3.51 4.24 -22.87
CA SER A 141 4.77 4.97 -22.75
C SER A 141 4.86 5.76 -21.44
N LYS A 142 6.02 6.35 -21.15
CA LYS A 142 6.20 7.25 -19.99
C LYS A 142 5.15 8.37 -19.96
N GLU A 143 4.80 8.93 -21.11
CA GLU A 143 3.83 10.02 -21.23
C GLU A 143 2.43 9.60 -20.76
N HIS A 144 2.04 8.34 -20.98
CA HIS A 144 0.76 7.81 -20.52
C HIS A 144 0.72 7.71 -19.00
N TYR A 145 1.78 7.17 -18.38
CA TYR A 145 1.88 7.11 -16.91
C TYR A 145 1.92 8.51 -16.30
N ASP A 146 2.71 9.42 -16.88
CA ASP A 146 2.77 10.81 -16.43
C ASP A 146 1.41 11.50 -16.55
N ALA A 147 0.66 11.24 -17.62
CA ALA A 147 -0.69 11.79 -17.78
C ALA A 147 -1.63 11.30 -16.67
N VAL A 148 -1.60 10.02 -16.32
CA VAL A 148 -2.42 9.48 -15.22
C VAL A 148 -2.00 10.07 -13.87
N ILE A 149 -0.69 10.12 -13.59
CA ILE A 149 -0.13 10.71 -12.37
C ILE A 149 -0.58 12.16 -12.22
N ASN A 150 -0.52 12.94 -13.30
CA ASN A 150 -0.81 14.38 -13.31
C ASN A 150 -2.30 14.71 -13.51
N SER A 151 -3.17 13.73 -13.72
CA SER A 151 -4.61 13.95 -13.85
C SER A 151 -5.30 14.14 -12.49
N ASP A 152 -6.55 14.62 -12.51
CA ASP A 152 -7.44 14.63 -11.33
C ASP A 152 -8.44 13.46 -11.35
N VAL A 153 -8.19 12.42 -12.16
CA VAL A 153 -9.10 11.27 -12.27
C VAL A 153 -9.09 10.50 -10.95
N GLY A 154 -10.26 10.20 -10.40
CA GLY A 154 -10.37 9.47 -9.13
C GLY A 154 -9.70 8.09 -9.20
N MET A 155 -8.79 7.83 -8.25
CA MET A 155 -8.06 6.56 -8.15
C MET A 155 -7.93 6.11 -6.71
N ILE A 156 -7.91 4.80 -6.49
CA ILE A 156 -7.68 4.19 -5.18
C ILE A 156 -6.53 3.21 -5.29
N VAL A 157 -5.62 3.24 -4.32
CA VAL A 157 -4.70 2.14 -4.09
C VAL A 157 -5.07 1.50 -2.76
N ARG A 158 -5.50 0.24 -2.83
CA ARG A 158 -5.84 -0.58 -1.66
C ARG A 158 -4.63 -1.41 -1.28
N LEU A 159 -4.10 -1.21 -0.09
CA LEU A 159 -2.97 -1.95 0.47
C LEU A 159 -3.52 -3.01 1.42
N VAL A 160 -3.07 -4.25 1.27
CA VAL A 160 -3.38 -5.37 2.17
C VAL A 160 -2.10 -5.82 2.83
N ILE A 161 -2.01 -5.66 4.15
CA ILE A 161 -0.82 -5.99 4.93
C ILE A 161 -0.53 -7.49 4.83
N VAL A 162 0.71 -7.85 4.48
CA VAL A 162 1.18 -9.24 4.39
C VAL A 162 2.12 -9.55 5.54
N PHE A 163 3.03 -8.62 5.85
CA PHE A 163 3.93 -8.76 6.99
C PHE A 163 3.22 -8.40 8.29
N GLY A 164 2.81 -9.41 9.07
CA GLY A 164 2.06 -9.22 10.32
C GLY A 164 2.83 -8.54 11.47
N GLY A 165 4.14 -8.32 11.32
CA GLY A 165 4.98 -7.63 12.30
C GLY A 165 5.02 -6.10 12.14
N LEU A 166 4.19 -5.51 11.26
CA LEU A 166 4.19 -4.06 11.05
C LEU A 166 3.53 -3.30 12.20
N THR A 167 4.26 -2.37 12.78
CA THR A 167 3.70 -1.31 13.63
C THR A 167 3.28 -0.11 12.77
N MET A 168 2.37 0.73 13.29
CA MET A 168 2.04 1.98 12.59
C MET A 168 3.26 2.89 12.42
N SER A 169 4.17 2.95 13.40
CA SER A 169 5.41 3.72 13.26
C SER A 169 6.27 3.25 12.10
N MET A 170 6.37 1.92 11.86
CA MET A 170 7.04 1.37 10.68
C MET A 170 6.29 1.71 9.39
N VAL A 171 4.96 1.68 9.40
CA VAL A 171 4.16 2.06 8.22
C VAL A 171 4.38 3.52 7.88
N ARG A 172 4.28 4.44 8.85
CA ARG A 172 4.55 5.88 8.65
C ARG A 172 5.94 6.09 8.08
N LYS A 173 6.98 5.56 8.72
CA LYS A 173 8.36 5.67 8.23
C LYS A 173 8.53 5.18 6.79
N ASN A 174 7.99 4.00 6.46
CA ASN A 174 8.12 3.45 5.09
C ASN A 174 7.33 4.26 4.06
N PHE A 175 6.18 4.80 4.47
CA PHE A 175 5.37 5.69 3.65
C PHE A 175 6.10 7.01 3.41
N ASP A 176 6.64 7.62 4.47
CA ASP A 176 7.38 8.88 4.44
C ASP A 176 8.63 8.80 3.57
N GLU A 177 9.35 7.68 3.62
CA GLU A 177 10.50 7.43 2.74
C GLU A 177 10.11 7.42 1.25
N GLY A 178 9.09 6.64 0.88
CA GLY A 178 8.66 6.50 -0.51
C GLY A 178 8.00 7.77 -1.06
N LEU A 179 7.12 8.35 -0.25
CA LEU A 179 6.39 9.56 -0.59
C LEU A 179 7.34 10.76 -0.63
N GLY A 180 8.25 10.87 0.36
CA GLY A 180 9.26 11.93 0.42
C GLY A 180 10.20 11.91 -0.78
N ALA A 181 10.61 10.73 -1.25
CA ALA A 181 11.40 10.61 -2.48
C ALA A 181 10.62 11.09 -3.71
N SER A 182 9.36 10.70 -3.85
CA SER A 182 8.50 11.12 -4.97
C SER A 182 8.19 12.62 -4.92
N LEU A 183 7.87 13.18 -3.75
CA LEU A 183 7.69 14.62 -3.53
C LEU A 183 8.94 15.40 -3.89
N LYS A 184 10.11 14.98 -3.39
CA LYS A 184 11.39 15.63 -3.71
C LYS A 184 11.60 15.69 -5.22
N LYS A 185 11.32 14.58 -5.93
CA LYS A 185 11.50 14.50 -7.37
C LYS A 185 10.54 15.42 -8.14
N LEU A 186 9.27 15.46 -7.75
CA LEU A 186 8.25 16.29 -8.41
C LEU A 186 8.33 17.77 -8.01
N ASN A 187 8.97 18.09 -6.88
CA ASN A 187 9.12 19.44 -6.34
C ASN A 187 10.52 20.03 -6.60
N GLY A 188 11.11 19.78 -7.77
CA GLY A 188 12.39 20.39 -8.16
C GLY A 188 13.58 20.06 -7.25
N GLY A 189 13.55 18.92 -6.56
CA GLY A 189 14.59 18.50 -5.62
C GLY A 189 14.39 18.96 -4.17
N GLN A 190 13.35 19.74 -3.88
CA GLN A 190 13.08 20.26 -2.53
C GLN A 190 12.25 19.28 -1.71
N LYS A 191 12.69 19.03 -0.47
CA LYS A 191 11.91 18.25 0.51
C LYS A 191 10.68 19.04 0.96
N ASN A 192 9.58 18.34 1.25
CA ASN A 192 8.40 18.91 1.88
C ASN A 192 7.91 17.99 2.99
N GLU A 193 8.58 18.04 4.14
CA GLU A 193 8.31 17.16 5.29
C GLU A 193 6.92 17.43 5.89
N GLU A 194 6.42 18.66 5.80
CA GLU A 194 5.07 19.01 6.25
C GLU A 194 4.00 18.24 5.47
N LEU A 195 4.09 18.20 4.14
CA LEU A 195 3.14 17.45 3.30
C LEU A 195 3.22 15.94 3.55
N VAL A 196 4.42 15.40 3.73
CA VAL A 196 4.61 13.98 4.06
C VAL A 196 3.87 13.62 5.34
N ASN A 197 4.09 14.42 6.39
CA ASN A 197 3.53 14.15 7.71
C ASN A 197 2.00 14.26 7.75
N LYS A 198 1.36 15.01 6.85
CA LYS A 198 -0.10 15.16 6.80
C LYS A 198 -0.85 13.88 6.42
N VAL A 199 -0.25 12.98 5.64
CA VAL A 199 -0.98 11.79 5.13
C VAL A 199 -1.26 10.78 6.22
N MET A 200 -0.25 10.46 7.03
CA MET A 200 -0.36 9.43 8.07
C MET A 200 -0.19 9.98 9.50
N GLY A 201 0.01 11.30 9.66
CA GLY A 201 0.29 11.90 10.97
C GLY A 201 -0.83 11.73 12.00
N ALA A 202 -2.09 11.62 11.56
CA ALA A 202 -3.22 11.35 12.44
C ALA A 202 -3.36 9.87 12.86
N ALA A 203 -2.62 8.95 12.22
CA ALA A 203 -2.67 7.53 12.55
C ALA A 203 -1.97 7.25 13.89
N LYS A 204 -2.75 6.89 14.91
CA LYS A 204 -2.25 6.56 16.25
C LYS A 204 -1.38 5.30 16.22
N ASP A 205 -0.30 5.30 17.03
CA ASP A 205 0.59 4.14 17.16
C ASP A 205 -0.07 2.90 17.76
N THR A 206 -1.20 3.08 18.43
CA THR A 206 -1.98 2.00 19.02
C THR A 206 -2.78 1.19 17.98
N ILE A 207 -2.89 1.67 16.73
CA ILE A 207 -3.57 0.93 15.67
C ILE A 207 -2.73 -0.30 15.31
N LYS A 208 -3.27 -1.49 15.57
CA LYS A 208 -2.64 -2.75 15.17
C LYS A 208 -2.91 -3.05 13.70
N LEU A 209 -1.88 -3.46 12.97
CA LEU A 209 -1.99 -3.88 11.57
C LEU A 209 -1.58 -5.35 11.39
N PRO A 210 -2.38 -6.31 11.89
CA PRO A 210 -2.14 -7.72 11.58
C PRO A 210 -2.21 -7.98 10.07
N SER A 211 -1.66 -9.11 9.64
CA SER A 211 -1.82 -9.59 8.25
C SER A 211 -3.30 -9.60 7.83
N GLY A 212 -3.58 -9.17 6.61
CA GLY A 212 -4.92 -8.95 6.08
C GLY A 212 -5.51 -7.56 6.37
N SER A 213 -4.90 -6.74 7.23
CA SER A 213 -5.38 -5.37 7.46
C SER A 213 -5.37 -4.56 6.16
N ILE A 214 -6.40 -3.74 5.96
CA ILE A 214 -6.57 -2.92 4.77
C ILE A 214 -6.27 -1.45 5.08
N ILE A 215 -5.47 -0.83 4.23
CA ILE A 215 -5.29 0.62 4.16
C ILE A 215 -5.70 1.05 2.76
N GLU A 216 -6.64 1.98 2.65
CA GLU A 216 -7.04 2.55 1.37
C GLU A 216 -6.57 3.99 1.28
N ILE A 217 -5.92 4.33 0.17
CA ILE A 217 -5.52 5.70 -0.10
C ILE A 217 -6.08 6.08 -1.46
N ALA A 218 -6.93 7.10 -1.45
CA ALA A 218 -7.69 7.54 -2.60
C ALA A 218 -7.27 8.95 -3.00
N ARG A 219 -6.98 9.15 -4.29
CA ARG A 219 -7.05 10.48 -4.92
C ARG A 219 -8.53 10.73 -5.24
N MET A 220 -9.14 11.63 -4.48
CA MET A 220 -10.48 12.16 -4.74
C MET A 220 -10.39 13.35 -5.72
N PRO A 221 -11.49 13.71 -6.40
CA PRO A 221 -11.54 14.91 -7.23
C PRO A 221 -11.12 16.17 -6.46
N GLY A 222 -10.50 17.12 -7.15
CA GLY A 222 -9.92 18.32 -6.55
C GLY A 222 -8.59 18.04 -5.85
N TYR A 223 -7.87 16.99 -6.24
CA TYR A 223 -6.58 16.60 -5.65
C TYR A 223 -6.59 16.44 -4.12
N VAL A 224 -7.65 15.82 -3.59
CA VAL A 224 -7.72 15.48 -2.17
C VAL A 224 -7.23 14.05 -1.97
N LEU A 225 -6.11 13.89 -1.26
CA LEU A 225 -5.60 12.58 -0.87
C LEU A 225 -6.28 12.14 0.44
N GLN A 226 -7.14 11.13 0.35
CA GLN A 226 -7.87 10.57 1.47
C GLN A 226 -7.24 9.24 1.90
N THR A 227 -7.01 9.06 3.20
CA THR A 227 -6.50 7.80 3.76
C THR A 227 -7.52 7.19 4.73
N LYS A 228 -7.82 5.92 4.53
CA LYS A 228 -8.58 5.08 5.47
C LYS A 228 -7.73 3.92 5.95
N VAL A 229 -7.84 3.60 7.23
CA VAL A 229 -7.19 2.42 7.83
C VAL A 229 -8.29 1.60 8.50
N LYS A 230 -8.48 0.35 8.05
CA LYS A 230 -9.61 -0.50 8.49
C LYS A 230 -10.95 0.23 8.39
N ASP A 231 -11.19 0.84 7.24
CA ASP A 231 -12.39 1.62 6.91
C ASP A 231 -12.61 2.91 7.73
N GLU A 232 -11.78 3.20 8.73
CA GLU A 232 -11.80 4.45 9.48
C GLU A 232 -11.05 5.55 8.72
N LEU A 233 -11.68 6.71 8.57
CA LEU A 233 -11.05 7.89 7.96
C LEU A 233 -9.94 8.44 8.87
N ILE A 234 -8.71 8.41 8.39
CA ILE A 234 -7.53 8.90 9.12
C ILE A 234 -7.13 10.30 8.68
N SER A 235 -7.16 10.58 7.38
CA SER A 235 -6.75 11.89 6.86
C SER A 235 -7.43 12.24 5.54
N GLN A 236 -7.54 13.55 5.30
CA GLN A 236 -7.86 14.16 4.01
C GLN A 236 -6.94 15.36 3.83
N VAL A 237 -6.20 15.39 2.73
CA VAL A 237 -5.22 16.43 2.45
C VAL A 237 -5.40 16.92 1.03
N GLU A 238 -5.85 18.17 0.86
CA GLU A 238 -5.91 18.83 -0.44
C GLU A 238 -4.51 19.27 -0.86
N SER A 239 -3.96 18.61 -1.88
CA SER A 239 -2.66 18.94 -2.45
C SER A 239 -2.43 18.17 -3.76
N GLU A 240 -2.36 18.91 -4.86
CA GLU A 240 -2.01 18.36 -6.18
C GLU A 240 -0.66 17.64 -6.15
N LEU A 241 0.35 18.31 -5.61
CA LEU A 241 1.70 17.76 -5.51
C LEU A 241 1.73 16.44 -4.72
N LEU A 242 0.95 16.36 -3.64
CA LEU A 242 0.86 15.15 -2.81
C LEU A 242 0.17 14.00 -3.53
N CYS A 243 -0.95 14.26 -4.21
CA CYS A 243 -1.66 13.27 -5.01
C CYS A 243 -0.76 12.70 -6.12
N ARG A 244 -0.06 13.59 -6.83
CA ARG A 244 0.90 13.22 -7.89
C ARG A 244 2.05 12.40 -7.32
N ALA A 245 2.64 12.83 -6.21
CA ALA A 245 3.72 12.09 -5.56
C ALA A 245 3.28 10.71 -5.06
N TYR A 246 2.04 10.59 -4.56
CA TYR A 246 1.49 9.32 -4.12
C TYR A 246 1.43 8.30 -5.27
N LEU A 247 0.82 8.67 -6.39
CA LEU A 247 0.71 7.79 -7.55
C LEU A 247 2.05 7.55 -8.26
N HIS A 248 2.96 8.52 -8.20
CA HIS A 248 4.32 8.37 -8.70
C HIS A 248 5.07 7.21 -8.03
N MET A 249 4.78 6.85 -6.77
CA MET A 249 5.37 5.67 -6.13
C MET A 249 5.03 4.34 -6.83
N TYR A 250 3.91 4.30 -7.57
CA TYR A 250 3.41 3.09 -8.25
C TYR A 250 3.61 3.14 -9.76
N LEU A 251 3.48 4.32 -10.36
CA LEU A 251 3.49 4.51 -11.82
C LEU A 251 4.70 5.31 -12.32
N GLY A 252 5.47 5.93 -11.43
CA GLY A 252 6.63 6.74 -11.76
C GLY A 252 7.82 5.92 -12.24
N ASP A 253 8.98 6.56 -12.30
CA ASP A 253 10.20 5.93 -12.87
C ASP A 253 10.76 4.80 -12.01
N GLU A 254 10.58 4.88 -10.70
CA GLU A 254 11.02 3.90 -9.70
C GLU A 254 9.81 3.31 -8.96
N PRO A 255 8.94 2.55 -9.66
CA PRO A 255 7.73 2.03 -9.06
C PRO A 255 8.05 0.95 -8.01
N PHE A 256 7.19 0.80 -7.01
CA PHE A 256 7.32 -0.28 -6.03
C PHE A 256 7.29 -1.68 -6.64
N ASP A 257 6.56 -1.85 -7.75
CA ASP A 257 6.51 -3.08 -8.52
C ASP A 257 6.44 -2.76 -10.03
N LYS A 258 7.49 -3.13 -10.77
CA LYS A 258 7.57 -2.88 -12.23
C LYS A 258 6.54 -3.70 -13.00
N GLU A 259 6.28 -4.93 -12.57
CA GLU A 259 5.32 -5.83 -13.20
C GLU A 259 3.90 -5.26 -13.05
N ALA A 260 3.57 -4.74 -11.86
CA ALA A 260 2.30 -4.07 -11.61
C ALA A 260 2.13 -2.80 -12.46
N LYS A 261 3.19 -1.99 -12.60
CA LYS A 261 3.17 -0.82 -13.48
C LYS A 261 2.91 -1.22 -14.94
N GLU A 262 3.53 -2.28 -15.44
CA GLU A 262 3.32 -2.76 -16.81
C GLU A 262 1.90 -3.29 -17.03
N LYS A 263 1.35 -4.05 -16.07
CA LYS A 263 -0.05 -4.50 -16.09
C LYS A 263 -1.01 -3.32 -16.07
N PHE A 264 -0.74 -2.32 -15.23
CA PHE A 264 -1.52 -1.09 -15.21
C PHE A 264 -1.48 -0.41 -16.58
N GLY A 265 -0.29 -0.29 -17.19
CA GLY A 265 -0.13 0.25 -18.53
C GLY A 265 -0.93 -0.53 -19.59
N ALA A 266 -0.90 -1.86 -19.56
CA ALA A 266 -1.70 -2.70 -20.45
C ALA A 266 -3.21 -2.43 -20.25
N SER A 267 -3.65 -2.25 -19.00
CA SER A 267 -5.04 -1.88 -18.70
C SER A 267 -5.41 -0.50 -19.26
N LEU A 268 -4.48 0.46 -19.35
CA LEU A 268 -4.77 1.75 -19.98
C LEU A 268 -5.06 1.59 -21.46
N ILE A 269 -4.37 0.67 -22.15
CA ILE A 269 -4.52 0.46 -23.59
C ILE A 269 -5.91 -0.08 -23.91
N THR A 270 -6.45 -0.95 -23.05
CA THR A 270 -7.81 -1.49 -23.25
C THR A 270 -8.91 -0.46 -23.03
N LEU A 271 -8.59 0.71 -22.46
CA LEU A 271 -9.55 1.80 -22.27
C LEU A 271 -9.73 2.68 -23.51
N PHE A 272 -8.80 2.65 -24.47
CA PHE A 272 -8.94 3.42 -25.71
C PHE A 272 -10.09 2.94 -26.60
#